data_AF-A0A7W1F9Z3-F1
#
_entry.id   AF-A0A7W1F9Z3-F1
#
_cell.length_a   1.000
_cell.length_b   1.000
_cell.length_c   1.000
_cell.angle_alpha   90.00
_cell.angle_beta   90.00
_cell.angle_gamma   90.00
#
_symmetry.space_group_name_H-M   'P 1'
#
loop_
_entity.id
_entity.type
_entity.pdbx_description
1 polymer ?
#
loop_
_entity_poly.entity_id
_entity_poly.type
_entity_poly.pdbx_seq_one_letter_code
_entity_poly.pdbx_strand_id
1 'polypeptide(L)' 'LGLREVRVRHLGATGRVELGADDLSRATGNDRAAIERAVRGAGYSSVEIDPEPFRSGTLTRGLRSPLPIVGG' A
#
# COMPACT_ATOMS: atom_id res chain seq x y z
N LEU A 1 -3.01 7.48 -6.72
CA LEU A 1 -2.60 6.06 -6.80
C LEU A 1 -3.75 5.16 -7.22
N GLY A 2 -5.01 5.39 -6.82
CA GLY A 2 -6.16 4.66 -7.39
C GLY A 2 -6.23 3.16 -7.03
N LEU A 3 -5.36 2.73 -6.12
CA LEU A 3 -5.27 1.36 -5.65
C LEU A 3 -6.53 0.98 -4.89
N ARG A 4 -7.10 -0.19 -5.18
CA ARG A 4 -8.39 -0.62 -4.63
C ARG A 4 -8.21 -1.42 -3.36
N GLU A 5 -7.16 -2.23 -3.30
CA GLU A 5 -6.88 -3.10 -2.17
C GLU A 5 -5.41 -2.94 -1.74
N VAL A 6 -5.18 -2.16 -0.68
CA VAL A 6 -3.84 -1.88 -0.13
C VAL A 6 -3.88 -2.06 1.39
N ARG A 7 -2.88 -2.76 1.92
CA ARG A 7 -2.59 -2.77 3.36
C ARG A 7 -1.12 -2.47 3.57
N VAL A 8 -0.84 -1.63 4.57
CA VAL A 8 0.52 -1.39 5.02
C VAL A 8 0.68 -2.03 6.38
N ARG A 9 1.48 -3.09 6.46
CA ARG A 9 1.88 -3.74 7.71
C ARG A 9 3.11 -3.05 8.26
N HIS A 10 3.00 -2.65 9.52
CA HIS A 10 4.10 -2.07 10.27
C HIS A 10 5.04 -3.18 10.78
N LEU A 11 6.28 -3.18 10.31
CA LEU A 11 7.36 -4.06 10.75
C LEU A 11 8.44 -3.25 11.48
N GLY A 12 8.03 -2.31 12.33
CA GLY A 12 8.93 -1.35 12.98
C GLY A 12 9.40 -0.28 11.98
N ALA A 13 10.69 -0.25 11.65
CA ALA A 13 11.22 0.76 10.73
C ALA A 13 10.75 0.55 9.27
N THR A 14 10.17 -0.61 8.96
CA THR A 14 9.74 -0.97 7.61
C THR A 14 8.22 -1.00 7.50
N GLY A 15 7.69 -0.37 6.44
CA GLY A 15 6.31 -0.54 6.00
C GLY A 15 6.24 -1.58 4.89
N ARG A 16 5.62 -2.73 5.14
CA ARG A 16 5.35 -3.75 4.11
C ARG A 16 3.99 -3.50 3.47
N VAL A 17 3.97 -3.31 2.16
CA VAL A 17 2.79 -3.02 1.36
C VAL A 17 2.28 -4.32 0.75
N GLU A 18 1.09 -4.74 1.16
CA GLU A 18 0.36 -5.87 0.60
C GLU A 18 -0.74 -5.34 -0.33
N LEU A 19 -0.84 -5.90 -1.53
CA LEU A 19 -1.73 -5.42 -2.59
C LEU A 19 -2.60 -6.55 -3.14
N GLY A 20 -3.76 -6.21 -3.67
CA GLY A 20 -4.53 -7.14 -4.50
C GLY A 20 -3.80 -7.45 -5.82
N ALA A 21 -4.15 -8.55 -6.48
CA ALA A 21 -3.43 -9.01 -7.69
C ALA A 21 -3.41 -7.97 -8.83
N ASP A 22 -4.52 -7.27 -9.05
CA ASP A 22 -4.65 -6.22 -10.09
C ASP A 22 -3.76 -5.00 -9.77
N ASP A 23 -3.67 -4.65 -8.49
CA ASP A 23 -2.88 -3.53 -7.98
C ASP A 23 -1.39 -3.86 -7.87
N LEU A 24 -1.04 -5.13 -7.60
CA LEU A 24 0.35 -5.59 -7.45
C LEU A 24 1.15 -5.45 -8.76
N SER A 25 0.52 -5.76 -9.90
CA SER A 25 1.17 -5.60 -11.21
C SER A 25 1.50 -4.13 -11.50
N ARG A 26 0.62 -3.20 -11.09
CA ARG A 26 0.85 -1.75 -11.23
C ARG A 26 1.92 -1.24 -10.29
N ALA A 27 1.89 -1.73 -9.04
CA ALA A 27 2.81 -1.33 -7.98
C ALA A 27 4.23 -1.84 -8.16
N THR A 28 4.42 -2.96 -8.83
CA THR A 28 5.76 -3.45 -9.21
C THR A 28 6.28 -2.81 -10.50
N GLY A 29 5.38 -2.23 -11.31
CA GLY A 29 5.69 -1.47 -12.51
C GLY A 29 5.77 0.05 -12.27
N ASN A 30 4.92 0.79 -12.97
CA ASN A 30 5.00 2.25 -13.09
C ASN A 30 4.73 3.01 -11.79
N ASP A 31 3.90 2.45 -10.89
CA ASP A 31 3.47 3.14 -9.68
C ASP A 31 4.41 2.91 -8.48
N ARG A 32 5.42 2.04 -8.64
CA ARG A 32 6.36 1.66 -7.58
C ARG A 32 6.95 2.85 -6.85
N ALA A 33 7.55 3.79 -7.58
CA ALA A 33 8.21 4.94 -7.00
C ALA A 33 7.24 5.87 -6.25
N ALA A 34 5.98 5.94 -6.68
CA ALA A 34 4.96 6.74 -6.01
C ALA A 34 4.49 6.08 -4.72
N ILE A 35 4.37 4.75 -4.70
CA ILE A 35 4.06 3.96 -3.50
C ILE A 35 5.19 4.07 -2.48
N GLU A 36 6.44 3.88 -2.90
CA GLU A 36 7.61 4.01 -2.02
C GLU A 36 7.69 5.41 -1.40
N ARG A 37 7.43 6.47 -2.18
CA ARG A 37 7.37 7.85 -1.65
C ARG A 37 6.24 8.04 -0.65
N ALA A 38 5.05 7.51 -0.92
CA ALA A 38 3.92 7.62 -0.01
C ALA A 38 4.19 6.92 1.32
N VAL A 39 4.76 5.72 1.29
CA VAL A 39 5.06 4.93 2.51
C VAL A 39 6.22 5.57 3.29
N ARG A 40 7.28 6.05 2.63
CA ARG A 40 8.33 6.83 3.31
C ARG A 40 7.78 8.11 3.92
N GLY A 41 6.89 8.80 3.21
CA GLY A 41 6.20 10.00 3.72
C GLY A 41 5.33 9.74 4.95
N ALA A 42 4.89 8.48 5.17
CA ALA A 42 4.19 8.07 6.37
C ALA A 42 5.11 7.83 7.59
N GLY A 43 6.42 8.01 7.43
CA GLY A 43 7.39 7.89 8.53
C GLY A 43 8.17 6.57 8.57
N TYR A 44 8.05 5.72 7.54
CA TYR A 44 8.83 4.48 7.45
C TYR A 44 10.21 4.72 6.81
N SER A 45 11.24 4.14 7.42
CA SER A 45 12.63 4.20 6.92
C SER A 45 12.86 3.29 5.72
N SER A 46 12.10 2.19 5.63
CA SER A 46 12.15 1.25 4.50
C SER A 46 10.75 0.85 4.03
N VAL A 47 10.66 0.46 2.76
CA VAL A 47 9.42 0.04 2.10
C VAL A 47 9.67 -1.30 1.44
N GLU A 48 8.81 -2.27 1.72
CA GLU A 48 8.82 -3.57 1.05
C GLU A 48 7.47 -3.79 0.40
N ILE A 49 7.44 -4.24 -0.86
CA ILE A 49 6.20 -4.63 -1.54
C ILE A 49 6.14 -6.16 -1.50
N ASP A 50 5.04 -6.69 -1.00
CA ASP A 50 4.83 -8.13 -0.96
C ASP A 50 4.73 -8.68 -2.40
N PRO A 51 5.57 -9.65 -2.80
CA PRO A 51 5.49 -10.26 -4.13
C PRO A 51 4.25 -11.14 -4.28
N GLU A 52 3.61 -11.55 -3.18
CA GLU A 52 2.36 -12.29 -3.22
C GLU A 52 1.18 -11.34 -3.01
N PRO A 53 0.18 -11.35 -3.91
CA PRO A 53 -1.03 -10.59 -3.66
C PRO A 53 -1.76 -11.20 -2.48
N PHE A 54 -2.24 -10.38 -1.54
CA PHE A 54 -2.97 -10.96 -0.42
C PHE A 54 -4.26 -11.62 -0.94
N ARG A 55 -4.54 -12.83 -0.45
CA ARG A 55 -5.75 -13.57 -0.80
C ARG A 55 -6.94 -12.91 -0.12
N SER A 56 -7.55 -11.95 -0.81
CA SER A 56 -8.79 -11.29 -0.40
C SER A 56 -9.93 -12.30 -0.49
N GLY A 57 -10.11 -13.08 0.58
CA GLY A 57 -11.35 -13.82 0.79
C GLY A 57 -12.47 -12.81 1.02
N THR A 58 -13.31 -12.59 0.00
CA THR A 58 -14.50 -11.73 0.02
C THR A 58 -14.24 -10.23 -0.08
N LEU A 59 -14.29 -9.77 -1.33
CA LEU A 59 -14.45 -8.40 -1.81
C LEU A 59 -15.39 -7.55 -0.92
N THR A 60 -14.83 -6.80 0.03
CA THR A 60 -15.57 -5.64 0.56
C THR A 60 -15.28 -4.45 -0.33
N ARG A 61 -16.19 -4.26 -1.29
CA ARG A 61 -16.34 -3.01 -2.06
C ARG A 61 -16.63 -1.88 -1.07
N GLY A 62 -15.59 -1.18 -0.63
CA GLY A 62 -15.77 0.00 0.18
C GLY A 62 -14.55 0.29 1.01
N LEU A 63 -13.77 1.28 0.58
CA LEU A 63 -13.31 2.38 1.41
C LEU A 63 -12.80 3.47 0.46
N ARG A 64 -13.72 4.33 0.03
CA ARG A 64 -13.37 5.71 -0.28
C ARG A 64 -13.05 6.35 1.06
N SER A 65 -11.80 6.34 1.45
CA SER A 65 -11.34 7.15 2.58
C SER A 65 -10.16 7.97 2.10
N PRO A 66 -10.29 9.31 1.96
CA PRO A 66 -9.10 10.15 1.98
C PRO A 66 -8.45 9.92 3.34
N LEU A 67 -7.26 9.33 3.37
CA LEU A 67 -6.49 9.21 4.60
C LEU A 67 -6.35 10.64 5.16
N PRO A 68 -6.83 10.93 6.38
CA PRO A 68 -6.54 12.21 7.00
C PRO A 68 -5.05 12.21 7.28
N ILE A 69 -4.33 13.10 6.60
CA ILE A 69 -3.01 13.53 7.05
C ILE A 69 -3.21 14.19 8.42
N VAL A 70 -3.01 13.42 9.49
CA VAL A 70 -2.97 14.00 10.84
C VAL A 70 -1.66 14.77 10.95
N GLY A 71 -1.75 16.08 10.80
CA GLY A 71 -0.74 17.05 11.15
C GLY A 71 -1.43 18.22 11.83
N GLY A 72 -1.14 18.42 13.11
CA GLY A 72 -1.73 19.46 13.97
C GLY A 72 -1.78 19.01 15.41
#